data_AF-A0A0Q5Z123-F1
#
_entry.id   AF-A0A0Q5Z123-F1
#
_cell.length_a   1.000
_cell.length_b   1.000
_cell.length_c   1.000
_cell.angle_alpha   90.00
_cell.angle_beta   90.00
_cell.angle_gamma   90.00
#
_symmetry.space_group_name_H-M   'P 1'
#
loop_
_entity.id
_entity.type
_entity.pdbx_description
1 polymer ?
#
loop_
_entity_poly.entity_id
_entity_poly.type
_entity_poly.pdbx_seq_one_letter_code
_entity_poly.pdbx_strand_id
1 'polypeptide(L)'
;MEPRLFALQRLTAMVMAPFVLVHLGVILYAVRGGLTAAEILSRTQGSWGWIAFYGLFVVAVAVHVPIGLRNILIEWGRLGRPAAGWLALVFGLVLLAMGVRAVAAVGGLAS
;
A
#
# COMPACT_ATOMS: atom_id res chain seq x y z
N MET A 1 -22.15 5.10 2.91
CA MET A 1 -21.23 3.96 2.77
C MET A 1 -21.62 2.91 3.80
N GLU A 2 -21.47 1.60 3.51
CA GLU A 2 -21.78 0.54 4.48
C GLU A 2 -20.98 0.74 5.79
N PRO A 3 -21.57 0.60 6.98
CA PRO A 3 -20.90 0.87 8.25
C PRO A 3 -19.59 0.12 8.44
N ARG A 4 -19.51 -1.12 7.95
CA ARG A 4 -18.31 -1.96 8.01
C ARG A 4 -17.17 -1.40 7.16
N LEU A 5 -17.44 -0.95 5.94
CA LEU A 5 -16.43 -0.38 5.05
C LEU A 5 -15.89 0.95 5.61
N PHE A 6 -16.78 1.74 6.23
CA PHE A 6 -16.39 2.94 6.96
C PHE A 6 -15.41 2.67 8.09
N ALA A 7 -15.73 1.70 8.95
CA ALA A 7 -14.87 1.31 10.06
C ALA A 7 -13.51 0.80 9.57
N LEU A 8 -13.51 -0.06 8.53
CA LEU A 8 -12.28 -0.57 7.93
C LEU A 8 -11.40 0.54 7.39
N GLN A 9 -11.96 1.49 6.63
CA GLN A 9 -11.19 2.59 6.05
C GLN A 9 -10.53 3.46 7.14
N ARG A 10 -11.21 3.72 8.25
CA ARG A 10 -10.66 4.48 9.38
C ARG A 10 -9.59 3.71 10.14
N LEU A 11 -9.84 2.43 10.43
CA LEU A 11 -8.87 1.59 11.13
C LEU A 11 -7.58 1.49 10.32
N THR A 12 -7.67 1.23 9.02
CA THR A 12 -6.49 1.18 8.16
C THR A 12 -5.82 2.54 8.02
N ALA A 13 -6.55 3.65 8.06
CA ALA A 13 -5.95 4.99 8.10
C ALA A 13 -5.09 5.20 9.37
N MET A 14 -5.62 4.83 10.53
CA MET A 14 -4.90 4.93 11.80
C MET A 14 -3.64 4.05 11.81
N VAL A 15 -3.74 2.85 11.24
CA VAL A 15 -2.58 1.95 11.06
C VAL A 15 -1.59 2.55 10.07
N MET A 16 -2.04 3.07 8.92
CA MET A 16 -1.16 3.59 7.87
C MET A 16 -0.42 4.86 8.27
N ALA A 17 -1.01 5.73 9.11
CA ALA A 17 -0.42 7.01 9.49
C ALA A 17 1.06 6.90 9.95
N PRO A 18 1.42 6.08 10.95
CA PRO A 18 2.82 5.91 11.35
C PRO A 18 3.68 5.29 10.24
N PHE A 19 3.16 4.35 9.45
CA PHE A 19 3.91 3.74 8.35
C PHE A 19 4.26 4.76 7.27
N VAL A 20 3.32 5.63 6.91
CA VAL A 20 3.54 6.71 5.93
C VAL A 20 4.64 7.65 6.44
N LEU A 21 4.61 8.04 7.71
CA LEU A 21 5.63 8.92 8.29
C LEU A 21 7.02 8.29 8.26
N VAL A 22 7.14 7.04 8.72
CA VAL A 22 8.42 6.31 8.70
C VAL A 22 8.90 6.10 7.26
N HIS A 23 8.02 5.64 6.37
CA HIS A 23 8.35 5.39 4.97
C HIS A 23 8.85 6.65 4.27
N LEU A 24 8.12 7.76 4.40
CA LEU A 24 8.51 9.04 3.81
C LEU A 24 9.82 9.56 4.41
N GLY A 25 9.98 9.48 5.74
CA GLY A 25 11.22 9.88 6.41
C GLY A 25 12.44 9.10 5.90
N VAL A 26 12.30 7.78 5.73
CA VAL A 26 13.36 6.92 5.17
C VAL A 26 13.65 7.28 3.72
N ILE A 27 12.64 7.51 2.88
CA ILE A 27 12.86 7.98 1.50
C ILE A 27 13.66 9.28 1.51
N LEU A 28 13.21 10.30 2.23
CA LEU A 28 13.86 11.62 2.28
C LEU A 28 15.31 11.55 2.79
N TYR A 29 15.62 10.61 3.68
CA TYR A 29 16.98 10.34 4.12
C TYR A 29 17.80 9.60 3.06
N ALA A 30 17.25 8.51 2.52
CA ALA A 30 17.94 7.59 1.62
C ALA A 30 18.27 8.20 0.26
N VAL A 31 17.45 9.12 -0.26
CA VAL A 31 17.65 9.72 -1.58
C VAL A 31 18.81 10.73 -1.65
N ARG A 32 19.32 11.20 -0.49
CA ARG A 32 20.38 12.21 -0.46
C ARG A 32 21.70 11.75 -1.09
N GLY A 33 21.93 10.44 -1.15
CA GLY A 33 23.15 9.83 -1.72
C GLY A 33 22.99 9.25 -3.13
N GLY A 34 21.79 9.33 -3.73
CA GLY A 34 21.46 8.59 -4.95
C GLY A 34 20.44 7.45 -4.70
N LEU A 35 19.85 6.93 -5.79
CA LEU A 35 18.82 5.89 -5.77
C LEU A 35 19.08 4.85 -6.88
N THR A 36 20.08 4.01 -6.69
CA THR A 36 20.26 2.83 -7.55
C THR A 36 19.54 1.61 -6.97
N ALA A 37 19.18 0.66 -7.84
CA ALA A 37 18.59 -0.61 -7.40
C ALA A 37 19.52 -1.36 -6.43
N ALA A 38 20.84 -1.33 -6.69
CA ALA A 38 21.83 -1.98 -5.83
C ALA A 38 21.86 -1.37 -4.42
N GLU A 39 21.75 -0.05 -4.29
CA GLU A 39 21.69 0.63 -2.97
C GLU A 39 20.40 0.36 -2.21
N ILE A 40 19.28 0.19 -2.92
CA ILE A 40 18.02 -0.23 -2.28
C ILE A 40 18.21 -1.64 -1.73
N LEU A 41 18.64 -2.58 -2.58
CA LEU A 41 18.79 -3.98 -2.20
C LEU A 41 19.80 -4.19 -1.07
N SER A 42 20.92 -3.43 -1.06
CA SER A 42 21.91 -3.52 0.02
C SER A 42 21.37 -3.09 1.38
N ARG A 43 20.30 -2.29 1.42
CA ARG A 43 19.63 -1.82 2.64
C ARG A 43 18.41 -2.68 3.03
N THR A 44 17.80 -3.39 2.07
CA THR A 44 16.53 -4.10 2.28
C THR A 44 16.61 -5.62 2.27
N GLN A 45 17.50 -6.23 1.47
CA GLN A 45 17.53 -7.69 1.32
C GLN A 45 17.92 -8.38 2.63
N GLY A 46 17.26 -9.50 2.93
CA GLY A 46 17.50 -10.29 4.14
C GLY A 46 16.97 -9.67 5.44
N SER A 47 16.41 -8.45 5.39
CA SER A 47 15.86 -7.79 6.57
C SER A 47 14.40 -8.19 6.82
N TRP A 48 14.19 -9.09 7.77
CA TRP A 48 12.84 -9.46 8.23
C TRP A 48 12.05 -8.26 8.79
N GLY A 49 12.75 -7.28 9.39
CA GLY A 49 12.13 -6.05 9.85
C GLY A 49 11.52 -5.24 8.71
N TRP A 50 12.25 -5.07 7.59
CA TRP A 50 11.72 -4.37 6.41
C TRP A 50 10.62 -5.16 5.70
N ILE A 51 10.76 -6.49 5.62
CA ILE A 51 9.73 -7.37 5.06
C ILE A 51 8.42 -7.23 5.84
N ALA A 52 8.46 -7.31 7.17
CA ALA A 52 7.28 -7.17 8.02
C ALA A 52 6.67 -5.76 7.93
N PHE A 53 7.52 -4.72 7.99
CA PHE A 53 7.08 -3.32 7.89
C PHE A 53 6.34 -3.07 6.57
N TYR A 54 6.97 -3.36 5.44
CA TYR A 54 6.35 -3.12 4.14
C TYR A 54 5.21 -4.08 3.82
N GLY A 55 5.27 -5.33 4.29
CA GLY A 55 4.18 -6.29 4.16
C GLY A 55 2.90 -5.81 4.84
N LEU A 56 3.01 -5.39 6.11
CA LEU A 56 1.85 -4.85 6.84
C LEU A 56 1.35 -3.55 6.21
N PHE A 57 2.26 -2.69 5.75
CA PHE A 57 1.88 -1.45 5.09
C PHE A 57 1.11 -1.70 3.79
N VAL A 58 1.59 -2.62 2.95
CA VAL A 58 0.92 -3.02 1.69
C VAL A 58 -0.48 -3.56 1.97
N VAL A 59 -0.65 -4.43 2.98
CA VAL A 59 -1.98 -4.96 3.35
C VAL A 59 -2.92 -3.83 3.79
N ALA A 60 -2.44 -2.90 4.63
CA ALA A 60 -3.25 -1.78 5.08
C ALA A 60 -3.68 -0.87 3.90
N VAL A 61 -2.75 -0.57 3.00
CA VAL A 61 -3.00 0.22 1.77
C VAL A 61 -3.99 -0.51 0.84
N ALA A 62 -3.83 -1.81 0.63
CA ALA A 62 -4.68 -2.61 -0.23
C ALA A 62 -6.13 -2.71 0.26
N VAL A 63 -6.38 -2.46 1.54
CA VAL A 63 -7.74 -2.33 2.09
C VAL A 63 -8.21 -0.87 2.07
N HIS A 64 -7.37 0.08 2.47
CA HIS A 64 -7.75 1.49 2.58
C HIS A 64 -8.11 2.13 1.24
N VAL A 65 -7.23 1.95 0.25
CA VAL A 65 -7.30 2.65 -1.04
C VAL A 65 -8.55 2.28 -1.85
N PRO A 66 -8.91 1.00 -2.06
CA PRO A 66 -10.08 0.68 -2.88
C PRO A 66 -11.40 1.18 -2.25
N ILE A 67 -11.52 1.23 -0.92
CA ILE A 67 -12.71 1.76 -0.25
C ILE A 67 -12.86 3.27 -0.54
N GLY A 68 -11.76 4.03 -0.40
CA GLY A 68 -11.74 5.45 -0.73
C GLY A 68 -12.01 5.71 -2.22
N LEU A 69 -11.33 4.95 -3.09
CA LEU A 69 -11.49 5.06 -4.54
C LEU A 69 -12.94 4.78 -4.97
N ARG A 70 -13.60 3.77 -4.38
CA ARG A 70 -15.02 3.49 -4.63
C ARG A 70 -15.90 4.70 -4.36
N ASN A 71 -15.67 5.43 -3.27
CA ASN A 71 -16.46 6.62 -2.94
C ASN A 71 -16.20 7.74 -3.96
N ILE A 72 -14.94 7.98 -4.31
CA ILE A 72 -14.57 8.96 -5.35
C ILE A 72 -15.23 8.63 -6.69
N LEU A 73 -15.21 7.36 -7.11
CA LEU A 73 -15.84 6.93 -8.37
C LEU A 73 -17.36 7.14 -8.37
N ILE A 74 -18.03 6.92 -7.24
CA ILE A 74 -19.48 7.15 -7.11
C ILE A 74 -19.80 8.64 -7.08
N GLU A 75 -19.10 9.40 -6.25
CA GLU A 75 -19.43 10.80 -5.95
C GLU A 75 -18.95 11.75 -7.04
N TRP A 76 -17.71 11.58 -7.50
CA TRP A 76 -17.07 12.48 -8.47
C TRP A 76 -17.16 11.90 -9.88
N GLY A 77 -16.91 10.59 -10.01
CA GLY A 77 -16.99 9.88 -11.29
C GLY A 77 -18.41 9.57 -11.77
N ARG A 78 -19.42 9.73 -10.90
CA ARG A 78 -20.84 9.43 -11.19
C ARG A 78 -21.09 7.99 -11.66
N LEU A 79 -20.21 7.05 -11.30
CA LEU A 79 -20.37 5.63 -11.62
C LEU A 79 -21.47 5.00 -10.76
N GLY A 80 -22.19 4.04 -11.34
CA GLY A 80 -23.10 3.19 -10.59
C GLY A 80 -22.36 2.39 -9.51
N ARG A 81 -23.02 2.18 -8.36
CA ARG A 81 -22.45 1.47 -7.21
C ARG A 81 -21.83 0.10 -7.54
N PRO A 82 -22.43 -0.75 -8.41
CA PRO A 82 -21.83 -2.03 -8.78
C PRO A 82 -20.52 -1.88 -9.56
N ALA A 83 -20.50 -0.99 -10.56
CA ALA A 83 -19.31 -0.74 -11.38
C ALA A 83 -18.15 -0.15 -10.54
N ALA A 84 -18.45 0.84 -9.69
CA ALA A 84 -17.46 1.41 -8.78
C ALA A 84 -16.93 0.37 -7.77
N GLY A 85 -17.79 -0.54 -7.29
CA GLY A 85 -17.39 -1.65 -6.42
C GLY A 85 -16.42 -2.62 -7.09
N TRP A 86 -16.71 -3.04 -8.33
CA TRP A 86 -15.84 -3.93 -9.10
C TRP A 86 -14.50 -3.30 -9.44
N LEU A 87 -14.49 -2.05 -9.91
CA LEU A 87 -13.25 -1.34 -10.23
C LEU A 87 -12.38 -1.17 -8.98
N ALA A 88 -12.98 -0.78 -7.85
CA ALA A 88 -12.27 -0.69 -6.58
C ALA A 88 -11.68 -2.04 -6.15
N LEU A 89 -12.45 -3.14 -6.25
CA LEU A 89 -11.96 -4.47 -5.88
C LEU A 89 -10.77 -4.89 -6.75
N VAL A 90 -10.89 -4.77 -8.08
CA VAL A 90 -9.81 -5.10 -9.01
C VAL A 90 -8.57 -4.26 -8.71
N PHE A 91 -8.74 -2.96 -8.48
CA PHE A 91 -7.65 -2.07 -8.13
C PHE A 91 -6.96 -2.49 -6.81
N GLY A 92 -7.72 -2.85 -5.78
CA GLY A 92 -7.19 -3.36 -4.51
C GLY A 92 -6.41 -4.66 -4.68
N LEU A 93 -6.90 -5.60 -5.50
CA LEU A 93 -6.22 -6.86 -5.79
C LEU A 93 -4.91 -6.64 -6.55
N VAL A 94 -4.90 -5.73 -7.54
CA VAL A 94 -3.69 -5.35 -8.28
C VAL A 94 -2.66 -4.71 -7.35
N LEU A 95 -3.09 -3.78 -6.49
CA LEU A 95 -2.21 -3.17 -5.48
C LEU A 95 -1.60 -4.21 -4.53
N LEU A 96 -2.41 -5.15 -4.03
CA LEU A 96 -1.95 -6.20 -3.14
C LEU A 96 -0.92 -7.11 -3.83
N ALA A 97 -1.25 -7.59 -5.03
CA ALA A 97 -0.38 -8.49 -5.79
C ALA A 97 0.97 -7.82 -6.12
N MET A 98 0.93 -6.60 -6.65
CA MET A 98 2.13 -5.85 -7.02
C MET A 98 2.95 -5.45 -5.78
N GLY A 99 2.28 -5.06 -4.69
CA GLY A 99 2.92 -4.71 -3.43
C GLY A 99 3.62 -5.90 -2.78
N VAL A 100 2.95 -7.05 -2.68
CA VAL A 100 3.55 -8.28 -2.14
C VAL A 100 4.73 -8.72 -3.00
N ARG A 101 4.60 -8.66 -4.34
CA ARG A 101 5.71 -8.94 -5.26
C ARG A 101 6.90 -8.00 -5.02
N ALA A 102 6.65 -6.70 -4.82
CA ALA A 102 7.70 -5.73 -4.52
C ALA A 102 8.41 -6.04 -3.20
N VAL A 103 7.66 -6.36 -2.13
CA VAL A 103 8.21 -6.78 -0.83
C VAL A 103 9.07 -8.04 -0.98
N ALA A 104 8.60 -9.03 -1.73
CA ALA A 104 9.36 -10.25 -1.98
C ALA A 104 10.67 -9.99 -2.73
N ALA A 105 10.63 -9.14 -3.77
CA ALA A 105 11.81 -8.79 -4.55
C ALA A 105 12.85 -8.02 -3.73
N VAL A 106 12.44 -6.95 -3.04
CA VAL A 106 13.38 -6.11 -2.28
C VAL A 106 13.82 -6.75 -0.96
N GLY A 107 13.01 -7.66 -0.42
CA GLY A 107 13.35 -8.46 0.76
C GLY A 107 14.25 -9.66 0.45
N GLY A 108 14.40 -10.04 -0.83
CA GLY A 108 15.20 -11.20 -1.24
C GLY A 108 14.49 -12.55 -1.05
N LEU A 109 13.14 -12.55 -0.99
CA LEU A 109 12.32 -13.77 -0.90
C LEU A 109 12.01 -14.36 -2.28
N ALA A 110 12.12 -13.55 -3.34
CA ALA A 110 12.05 -13.99 -4.72
C ALA A 110 13.48 -13.98 -5.29
N SER A 111 14.15 -15.13 -5.22
CA SER A 111 15.48 -15.39 -5.78
C SER A 111 15.37 -15.90 -7.23
#